data_AF-A0A0E3PF09-F1
#
_entry.id   AF-A0A0E3PF09-F1
#
_cell.length_a   1.000
_cell.length_b   1.000
_cell.length_c   1.000
_cell.angle_alpha   90.00
_cell.angle_beta   90.00
_cell.angle_gamma   90.00
#
_symmetry.space_group_name_H-M   'P 1'
#
loop_
_entity.id
_entity.type
_entity.pdbx_description
1 polymer ?
#
loop_
_entity_poly.entity_id
_entity_poly.type
_entity_poly.pdbx_seq_one_letter_code
_entity_poly.pdbx_strand_id
1 'polypeptide(L)'
;MNLASSLGIENPPKPLTEFKDLIEERAGAEGGAFIYNPKVDDIAGKYGVIGPDGVRMLVMGTVDKGGSGCMCPASAFLRALLRHLMLREKSAVILDMEAGIEHLGRGTTRGMDIMIVVVEPGARSLETAERIKKLSSEIGIKHIAAVINKGGAGKVNARLEELGIPVLGEIPFDQQLMQADLEKRAPIEIGGDAVDSIVKIKEKLIEIVEEIRKEEEASKK
;
A
#
# COMPACT_ATOMS: atom_id res chain seq x y z
N MET A 1 6.51 3.16 -13.39
CA MET A 1 6.17 2.84 -11.99
C MET A 1 6.43 4.08 -11.17
N ASN A 2 5.38 4.76 -10.72
CA ASN A 2 5.47 6.10 -10.12
C ASN A 2 6.08 6.07 -8.70
N LEU A 3 5.99 4.93 -8.01
CA LEU A 3 6.61 4.75 -6.69
C LEU A 3 8.14 4.77 -6.76
N ALA A 4 8.74 4.16 -7.78
CA ALA A 4 10.20 4.07 -7.89
C ALA A 4 10.84 5.47 -8.03
N SER A 5 10.29 6.33 -8.89
CA SER A 5 10.74 7.72 -9.02
C SER A 5 10.53 8.51 -7.73
N SER A 6 9.39 8.32 -7.06
CA SER A 6 9.10 8.97 -5.77
C SER A 6 10.09 8.58 -4.66
N LEU A 7 10.66 7.37 -4.73
CA LEU A 7 11.68 6.87 -3.81
C LEU A 7 13.13 7.13 -4.29
N GLY A 8 13.33 7.82 -5.42
CA GLY A 8 14.66 8.05 -5.99
C GLY A 8 15.36 6.78 -6.52
N ILE A 9 14.60 5.72 -6.83
CA ILE A 9 15.13 4.46 -7.36
C ILE A 9 15.17 4.52 -8.89
N GLU A 10 16.38 4.61 -9.45
CA GLU A 10 16.59 4.65 -10.91
C GLU A 10 16.24 3.32 -11.60
N ASN A 11 16.60 2.21 -10.96
CA ASN A 11 16.43 0.85 -11.49
C ASN A 11 15.45 0.07 -10.59
N PRO A 12 14.13 0.13 -10.85
CA PRO A 12 13.15 -0.55 -10.02
C PRO A 12 13.36 -2.08 -10.06
N PRO A 13 13.02 -2.80 -8.98
CA PRO A 13 13.11 -4.25 -8.98
C PRO A 13 12.17 -4.81 -10.03
N LYS A 14 12.60 -5.91 -10.67
CA LYS A 14 11.76 -6.67 -11.58
C LYS A 14 10.52 -7.19 -10.83
N PRO A 15 9.32 -7.17 -11.44
CA PRO A 15 8.13 -7.73 -10.80
C PRO A 15 8.31 -9.19 -10.41
N LEU A 16 7.87 -9.56 -9.21
CA LEU A 16 8.00 -10.93 -8.69
C LEU A 16 7.27 -11.96 -9.56
N THR A 17 6.17 -11.59 -10.20
CA THR A 17 5.45 -12.44 -11.16
C THR A 17 6.27 -12.84 -12.38
N GLU A 18 7.33 -12.11 -12.71
CA GLU A 18 8.20 -12.43 -13.84
C GLU A 18 9.30 -13.45 -13.49
N PHE A 19 9.49 -13.80 -12.22
CA PHE A 19 10.42 -14.85 -11.80
C PHE A 19 9.72 -16.21 -11.82
N LYS A 20 9.39 -16.70 -13.02
CA LYS A 20 8.62 -17.94 -13.23
C LYS A 20 9.28 -19.16 -12.56
N ASP A 21 10.59 -19.31 -12.71
CA ASP A 21 11.34 -20.44 -12.13
C ASP A 21 11.27 -20.43 -10.60
N LEU A 22 11.35 -19.25 -9.98
CA LEU A 22 11.20 -19.09 -8.53
C LEU A 22 9.79 -19.46 -8.08
N ILE A 23 8.76 -19.02 -8.81
CA ILE A 23 7.37 -19.34 -8.49
C ILE A 23 7.15 -20.84 -8.61
N GLU A 24 7.68 -21.48 -9.66
CA GLU A 24 7.58 -22.92 -9.87
C GLU A 24 8.32 -23.69 -8.77
N GLU A 25 9.54 -23.28 -8.41
CA GLU A 25 10.32 -23.85 -7.31
C GLU A 25 9.57 -23.80 -5.98
N ARG A 26 8.92 -22.67 -5.69
CA ARG A 26 8.32 -22.40 -4.36
C ARG A 26 6.88 -22.86 -4.24
N ALA A 27 6.08 -22.66 -5.29
CA ALA A 27 4.63 -22.84 -5.28
C ALA A 27 4.16 -24.00 -6.19
N GLY A 28 5.07 -24.58 -6.98
CA GLY A 28 4.78 -25.65 -7.93
C GLY A 28 4.46 -25.17 -9.34
N ALA A 29 4.40 -26.10 -10.28
CA ALA A 29 4.11 -25.83 -11.69
C ALA A 29 2.61 -25.72 -11.97
N GLU A 30 2.25 -25.02 -13.05
CA GLU A 30 0.86 -24.97 -13.50
C GLU A 30 0.39 -26.36 -13.96
N GLY A 31 -0.75 -26.83 -13.43
CA GLY A 31 -1.26 -28.17 -13.70
C GLY A 31 -0.51 -29.31 -12.99
N GLY A 32 0.50 -28.99 -12.17
CA GLY A 32 1.28 -29.93 -11.36
C GLY A 32 0.92 -29.90 -9.86
N ALA A 33 1.80 -30.45 -9.03
CA ALA A 33 1.65 -30.38 -7.58
C ALA A 33 1.67 -28.92 -7.11
N PHE A 34 0.64 -28.51 -6.37
CA PHE A 34 0.42 -27.12 -5.96
C PHE A 34 0.67 -26.93 -4.46
N ILE A 35 1.54 -25.98 -4.10
CA ILE A 35 1.86 -25.65 -2.70
C ILE A 35 1.05 -24.43 -2.27
N TYR A 36 0.11 -24.63 -1.34
CA TYR A 36 -0.78 -23.56 -0.84
C TYR A 36 -0.07 -22.51 0.03
N ASN A 37 1.02 -22.88 0.72
CA ASN A 37 1.76 -21.99 1.62
C ASN A 37 3.27 -22.07 1.32
N PRO A 38 3.71 -21.46 0.21
CA PRO A 38 5.12 -21.48 -0.17
C PRO A 38 5.99 -20.73 0.84
N LYS A 39 7.26 -21.13 0.93
CA LYS A 39 8.26 -20.43 1.75
C LYS A 39 8.70 -19.14 1.05
N VAL A 40 8.63 -18.02 1.76
CA VAL A 40 8.80 -16.65 1.20
C VAL A 40 9.62 -15.70 2.09
N ASP A 41 10.21 -16.22 3.16
CA ASP A 41 10.96 -15.45 4.16
C ASP A 41 12.23 -14.77 3.62
N ASP A 42 12.81 -15.31 2.55
CA ASP A 42 14.03 -14.77 1.92
C ASP A 42 13.74 -13.77 0.78
N ILE A 43 12.48 -13.64 0.35
CA ILE A 43 12.14 -12.94 -0.90
C ILE A 43 12.40 -11.45 -0.83
N ALA A 44 11.98 -10.80 0.27
CA ALA A 44 12.23 -9.38 0.47
C ALA A 44 13.74 -9.07 0.46
N GLY A 45 14.52 -9.92 1.14
CA GLY A 45 15.97 -9.85 1.22
C GLY A 45 16.66 -9.91 -0.14
N LYS A 46 16.27 -10.89 -0.97
CA LYS A 46 16.94 -11.23 -2.24
C LYS A 46 16.49 -10.41 -3.45
N TYR A 47 15.20 -10.08 -3.53
CA TYR A 47 14.59 -9.48 -4.72
C TYR A 47 14.22 -8.00 -4.53
N GLY A 48 14.33 -7.49 -3.31
CA GLY A 48 14.12 -6.08 -3.02
C GLY A 48 15.31 -5.22 -3.43
N VAL A 49 15.04 -4.05 -3.99
CA VAL A 49 16.04 -3.01 -4.27
C VAL A 49 16.00 -1.98 -3.16
N ILE A 50 17.16 -1.59 -2.65
CA ILE A 50 17.29 -0.57 -1.61
C ILE A 50 17.48 0.78 -2.30
N GLY A 51 16.59 1.72 -2.01
CA GLY A 51 16.69 3.11 -2.46
C GLY A 51 17.72 3.92 -1.67
N PRO A 52 17.99 5.17 -2.09
CA PRO A 52 19.02 6.03 -1.50
C PRO A 52 18.86 6.24 0.01
N ASP A 53 17.62 6.31 0.51
CA ASP A 53 17.31 6.54 1.93
C ASP A 53 17.17 5.23 2.74
N GLY A 54 17.61 4.10 2.20
CA GLY A 54 17.55 2.80 2.88
C GLY A 54 16.19 2.11 2.82
N VAL A 55 15.22 2.67 2.10
CA VAL A 55 13.90 2.06 1.88
C VAL A 55 14.03 0.89 0.91
N ARG A 56 13.55 -0.29 1.31
CA ARG A 56 13.52 -1.48 0.46
C ARG A 56 12.23 -1.53 -0.35
N MET A 57 12.35 -1.43 -1.67
CA MET A 57 11.24 -1.56 -2.61
C MET A 57 11.15 -2.99 -3.15
N LEU A 58 9.93 -3.50 -3.23
CA LEU A 58 9.56 -4.75 -3.92
C LEU A 58 8.44 -4.43 -4.90
N VAL A 59 8.43 -5.11 -6.05
CA VAL A 59 7.33 -5.01 -7.01
C VAL A 59 6.71 -6.39 -7.13
N MET A 60 5.44 -6.52 -6.80
CA MET A 60 4.74 -7.80 -6.90
C MET A 60 4.48 -8.18 -8.37
N GLY A 61 3.99 -7.22 -9.15
CA GLY A 61 3.51 -7.45 -10.52
C GLY A 61 2.06 -7.93 -10.56
N THR A 62 1.49 -7.91 -11.75
CA THR A 62 0.11 -8.33 -11.99
C THR A 62 0.07 -9.81 -12.34
N VAL A 63 -0.91 -10.53 -11.81
CA VAL A 63 -1.19 -11.90 -12.23
C VAL A 63 -2.16 -11.82 -13.42
N ASP A 64 -1.61 -11.84 -14.63
CA ASP A 64 -2.43 -11.91 -15.84
C ASP A 64 -3.07 -13.29 -15.92
N LYS A 65 -4.37 -13.38 -15.59
CA LYS A 65 -5.20 -14.55 -15.95
C LYS A 65 -6.69 -14.25 -15.89
N GLY A 66 -7.25 -13.89 -17.04
CA GLY A 66 -8.65 -14.18 -17.34
C GLY A 66 -8.84 -15.69 -17.54
N GLY A 67 -9.81 -16.29 -16.85
CA GLY A 67 -10.39 -17.59 -17.23
C GLY A 67 -9.95 -18.86 -16.48
N SER A 68 -8.88 -18.88 -15.67
CA SER A 68 -8.44 -20.09 -14.94
C SER A 68 -8.74 -20.09 -13.42
N GLY A 69 -9.42 -19.06 -12.91
CA GLY A 69 -9.74 -18.94 -11.49
C GLY A 69 -8.56 -18.43 -10.64
N CYS A 70 -8.89 -17.99 -9.42
CA CYS A 70 -7.98 -17.33 -8.47
C CYS A 70 -6.87 -18.24 -7.87
N MET A 71 -6.74 -19.50 -8.30
CA MET A 71 -5.78 -20.45 -7.75
C MET A 71 -4.72 -20.82 -8.80
N CYS A 72 -3.66 -20.01 -8.90
CA CYS A 72 -2.45 -20.36 -9.64
C CYS A 72 -1.23 -20.25 -8.71
N PRO A 73 -0.10 -20.92 -9.03
CA PRO A 73 1.12 -20.87 -8.21
C PRO A 73 1.57 -19.44 -7.90
N ALA A 74 1.47 -18.54 -8.88
CA ALA A 74 1.80 -17.12 -8.70
C ALA A 74 0.90 -16.43 -7.66
N SER A 75 -0.41 -16.67 -7.66
CA SER A 75 -1.31 -16.06 -6.69
C SER A 75 -1.08 -16.60 -5.28
N ALA A 76 -0.77 -17.89 -5.13
CA ALA A 76 -0.40 -18.48 -3.84
C ALA A 76 0.92 -17.90 -3.30
N PHE A 77 1.93 -17.77 -4.16
CA PHE A 77 3.21 -17.17 -3.84
C PHE A 77 3.07 -15.72 -3.35
N LEU A 78 2.39 -14.87 -4.12
CA LEU A 78 2.17 -13.47 -3.78
C LEU A 78 1.36 -13.29 -2.50
N ARG A 79 0.31 -14.09 -2.28
CA ARG A 79 -0.49 -14.05 -1.04
C ARG A 79 0.31 -14.51 0.18
N ALA A 80 1.16 -15.52 0.03
CA ALA A 80 2.04 -15.97 1.09
C ALA A 80 3.06 -14.88 1.45
N LEU A 81 3.64 -14.23 0.44
CA LEU A 81 4.57 -13.11 0.63
C LEU A 81 3.90 -11.95 1.36
N LEU A 82 2.74 -11.47 0.91
CA LEU A 82 2.01 -10.40 1.58
C LEU A 82 1.73 -10.74 3.05
N ARG A 83 1.23 -11.95 3.31
CA ARG A 83 0.99 -12.40 4.68
C ARG A 83 2.27 -12.44 5.52
N HIS A 84 3.40 -12.86 4.93
CA HIS A 84 4.69 -12.85 5.62
C HIS A 84 5.12 -11.43 5.96
N LEU A 85 5.07 -10.51 4.99
CA LEU A 85 5.43 -9.10 5.20
C LEU A 85 4.55 -8.43 6.25
N MET A 86 3.24 -8.71 6.28
CA MET A 86 2.34 -8.09 7.26
C MET A 86 2.47 -8.65 8.68
N LEU A 87 2.85 -9.93 8.84
CA LEU A 87 2.81 -10.61 10.15
C LEU A 87 4.17 -10.87 10.78
N ARG A 88 5.24 -10.92 9.98
CA ARG A 88 6.56 -11.36 10.43
C ARG A 88 7.62 -10.29 10.30
N GLU A 89 7.44 -9.32 9.41
CA GLU A 89 8.42 -8.26 9.32
C GLU A 89 8.37 -7.33 10.51
N LYS A 90 9.56 -6.90 10.95
CA LYS A 90 9.73 -6.01 12.11
C LYS A 90 9.85 -4.54 11.71
N SER A 91 10.06 -4.29 10.42
CA SER A 91 10.14 -2.95 9.84
C SER A 91 8.75 -2.42 9.50
N ALA A 92 8.63 -1.11 9.30
CA ALA A 92 7.42 -0.53 8.72
C ALA A 92 7.25 -1.04 7.28
N VAL A 93 6.04 -1.50 6.94
CA VAL A 93 5.70 -1.96 5.58
C VAL A 93 4.59 -1.09 5.03
N ILE A 94 4.83 -0.50 3.86
CA ILE A 94 3.85 0.30 3.12
C ILE A 94 3.47 -0.49 1.86
N LEU A 95 2.18 -0.73 1.69
CA LEU A 95 1.62 -1.34 0.48
C LEU A 95 1.00 -0.24 -0.37
N ASP A 96 1.69 0.13 -1.45
CA ASP A 96 1.15 1.03 -2.47
C ASP A 96 0.24 0.24 -3.40
N MET A 97 -1.04 0.58 -3.41
CA MET A 97 -2.07 -0.14 -4.14
C MET A 97 -2.95 0.84 -4.92
N GLU A 98 -3.44 0.40 -6.07
CA GLU A 98 -4.53 1.10 -6.76
C GLU A 98 -5.81 1.08 -5.92
N ALA A 99 -6.82 1.86 -6.31
CA ALA A 99 -8.10 1.97 -5.60
C ALA A 99 -8.86 0.63 -5.47
N GLY A 100 -8.47 -0.40 -6.23
CA GLY A 100 -9.01 -1.75 -6.12
C GLY A 100 -8.29 -2.58 -5.04
N ILE A 101 -9.04 -2.94 -3.99
CA ILE A 101 -8.55 -3.82 -2.91
C ILE A 101 -9.13 -5.24 -2.97
N GLU A 102 -9.79 -5.60 -4.08
CA GLU A 102 -10.46 -6.90 -4.28
C GLU A 102 -9.48 -8.08 -4.27
N HIS A 103 -8.20 -7.81 -4.50
CA HIS A 103 -7.13 -8.81 -4.43
C HIS A 103 -6.68 -9.10 -2.99
N LEU A 104 -7.09 -8.28 -2.02
CA LEU A 104 -6.89 -8.53 -0.60
C LEU A 104 -8.05 -9.39 -0.05
N GLY A 105 -7.74 -10.22 0.94
CA GLY A 105 -8.74 -10.93 1.72
C GLY A 105 -8.40 -10.91 3.20
N ARG A 106 -9.31 -11.43 4.03
CA ARG A 106 -9.16 -11.48 5.50
C ARG A 106 -7.84 -12.11 5.99
N GLY A 107 -7.21 -12.97 5.18
CA GLY A 107 -5.92 -13.59 5.49
C GLY A 107 -4.70 -12.71 5.22
N THR A 108 -4.80 -11.75 4.28
CA THR A 108 -3.71 -10.84 3.90
C THR A 108 -3.82 -9.48 4.59
N THR A 109 -5.01 -9.08 5.00
CA THR A 109 -5.26 -7.85 5.77
C THR A 109 -4.95 -8.01 7.26
N ARG A 110 -4.79 -9.25 7.73
CA ARG A 110 -4.37 -9.53 9.10
C ARG A 110 -2.95 -8.98 9.31
N GLY A 111 -2.80 -8.09 10.29
CA GLY A 111 -1.54 -7.40 10.57
C GLY A 111 -1.43 -6.01 9.96
N MET A 112 -2.42 -5.56 9.18
CA MET A 112 -2.50 -4.16 8.77
C MET A 112 -2.97 -3.29 9.94
N ASP A 113 -2.12 -2.34 10.35
CA ASP A 113 -2.44 -1.36 11.40
C ASP A 113 -3.54 -0.38 10.91
N ILE A 114 -3.37 0.17 9.70
CA ILE A 114 -4.25 1.20 9.14
C ILE A 114 -4.26 1.18 7.61
N MET A 115 -5.40 1.51 7.01
CA MET A 115 -5.54 1.79 5.58
C MET A 115 -5.70 3.30 5.33
N ILE A 116 -4.89 3.85 4.44
CA ILE A 116 -4.96 5.26 4.06
C ILE A 116 -5.57 5.37 2.66
N VAL A 117 -6.65 6.14 2.54
CA VAL A 117 -7.29 6.45 1.26
C VAL A 117 -6.91 7.85 0.84
N VAL A 118 -6.27 7.98 -0.32
CA VAL A 118 -5.94 9.29 -0.91
C VAL A 118 -7.14 9.78 -1.71
N VAL A 119 -7.64 10.98 -1.40
CA VAL A 119 -8.88 11.54 -1.96
C VAL A 119 -8.60 12.90 -2.58
N GLU A 120 -9.01 13.13 -3.82
CA GLU A 120 -8.99 14.45 -4.47
C GLU A 120 -10.35 15.17 -4.32
N PRO A 121 -10.38 16.52 -4.42
CA PRO A 121 -11.64 17.26 -4.42
C PRO A 121 -12.48 16.99 -5.67
N GLY A 122 -13.29 15.94 -5.60
CA GLY A 122 -14.25 15.57 -6.64
C GLY A 122 -15.18 14.44 -6.22
N ALA A 123 -16.42 14.46 -6.74
CA ALA A 123 -17.45 13.48 -6.41
C ALA A 123 -16.99 12.03 -6.66
N ARG A 124 -16.32 11.77 -7.79
CA ARG A 124 -15.81 10.42 -8.14
C ARG A 124 -14.76 9.90 -7.15
N SER A 125 -13.91 10.79 -6.62
CA SER A 125 -12.91 10.40 -5.61
C SER A 125 -13.58 10.05 -4.28
N LEU A 126 -14.63 10.77 -3.91
CA LEU A 126 -15.44 10.49 -2.71
C LEU A 126 -16.24 9.19 -2.83
N GLU A 127 -16.86 8.94 -3.98
CA GLU A 127 -17.53 7.66 -4.27
C GLU A 127 -16.56 6.47 -4.18
N THR A 128 -15.32 6.67 -4.65
CA THR A 128 -14.26 5.67 -4.53
C THR A 128 -13.87 5.42 -3.07
N ALA A 129 -13.73 6.48 -2.27
CA ALA A 129 -13.44 6.36 -0.84
C ALA A 129 -14.56 5.62 -0.08
N GLU A 130 -15.83 5.90 -0.40
CA GLU A 130 -16.99 5.18 0.15
C GLU A 130 -16.95 3.69 -0.20
N ARG A 131 -16.66 3.35 -1.46
CA ARG A 131 -16.50 1.95 -1.89
C ARG A 131 -15.36 1.26 -1.16
N ILE A 132 -14.20 1.91 -1.04
CA ILE A 132 -13.05 1.37 -0.31
C ILE A 132 -13.40 1.15 1.16
N LYS A 133 -14.10 2.09 1.81
CA LYS A 133 -14.57 1.93 3.18
C LYS A 133 -15.42 0.67 3.33
N LYS A 134 -16.38 0.45 2.44
CA LYS A 134 -17.22 -0.76 2.47
C LYS A 134 -16.39 -2.04 2.27
N LEU A 135 -15.53 -2.08 1.27
CA LEU A 135 -14.69 -3.26 1.01
C LEU A 135 -13.74 -3.54 2.18
N SER A 136 -13.16 -2.50 2.77
CA SER A 136 -12.21 -2.61 3.88
C SER A 136 -12.84 -3.30 5.11
N SER A 137 -14.11 -2.99 5.43
CA SER A 137 -14.82 -3.62 6.54
C SER A 137 -15.14 -5.09 6.26
N GLU A 138 -15.46 -5.45 5.02
CA GLU A 138 -15.72 -6.84 4.61
C GLU A 138 -14.45 -7.72 4.72
N ILE A 139 -13.28 -7.15 4.47
CA ILE A 139 -11.99 -7.85 4.58
C ILE A 139 -11.31 -7.68 5.95
N GLY A 140 -11.98 -7.05 6.92
CA GLY A 140 -11.55 -7.01 8.32
C GLY A 140 -10.47 -5.98 8.64
N ILE A 141 -10.33 -4.93 7.83
CA ILE A 141 -9.50 -3.77 8.16
C ILE A 141 -10.25 -2.92 9.18
N LYS A 142 -9.62 -2.69 10.34
CA LYS A 142 -10.27 -2.01 11.48
C LYS A 142 -10.16 -0.49 11.40
N HIS A 143 -9.01 0.01 10.98
CA HIS A 143 -8.69 1.43 10.99
C HIS A 143 -8.51 1.92 9.56
N ILE A 144 -9.28 2.95 9.21
CA ILE A 144 -9.22 3.62 7.91
C ILE A 144 -9.11 5.11 8.15
N ALA A 145 -8.29 5.80 7.36
CA ALA A 145 -8.17 7.24 7.37
C ALA A 145 -7.99 7.77 5.95
N ALA A 146 -8.22 9.07 5.75
CA ALA A 146 -8.08 9.73 4.48
C ALA A 146 -6.97 10.78 4.49
N VAL A 147 -6.32 10.94 3.34
CA VAL A 147 -5.47 12.10 3.04
C VAL A 147 -6.11 12.83 1.87
N ILE A 148 -6.37 14.12 2.02
CA ILE A 148 -6.88 14.94 0.91
C ILE A 148 -5.70 15.40 0.08
N ASN A 149 -5.62 14.98 -1.17
CA ASN A 149 -4.62 15.44 -2.13
C ASN A 149 -5.21 16.55 -3.02
N LYS A 150 -4.34 17.47 -3.48
CA LYS A 150 -4.73 18.64 -4.28
C LYS A 150 -5.84 19.46 -3.62
N GLY A 151 -5.70 19.64 -2.31
CA GLY A 151 -6.65 20.34 -1.45
C GLY A 151 -6.79 21.85 -1.71
N GLY A 152 -7.68 22.49 -0.95
CA GLY A 152 -7.95 23.93 -0.93
C GLY A 152 -9.41 24.31 -1.18
N ALA A 153 -10.27 23.35 -1.51
CA ALA A 153 -11.65 23.61 -1.96
C ALA A 153 -12.74 23.43 -0.89
N GLY A 154 -12.37 23.11 0.37
CA GLY A 154 -13.21 23.21 1.58
C GLY A 154 -14.38 22.23 1.75
N LYS A 155 -14.82 21.51 0.70
CA LYS A 155 -16.02 20.64 0.78
C LYS A 155 -15.75 19.15 0.99
N VAL A 156 -14.51 18.70 0.89
CA VAL A 156 -14.14 17.27 0.94
C VAL A 156 -14.17 16.74 2.38
N ASN A 157 -13.66 17.54 3.34
CA ASN A 157 -13.59 17.17 4.76
C ASN A 157 -14.96 16.76 5.33
N ALA A 158 -15.99 17.62 5.15
CA ALA A 158 -17.33 17.35 5.65
C ALA A 158 -17.91 16.03 5.12
N ARG A 159 -17.67 15.70 3.84
CA ARG A 159 -18.17 14.45 3.26
C ARG A 159 -17.42 13.23 3.79
N LEU A 160 -16.11 13.33 4.01
CA LEU A 160 -15.33 12.26 4.63
C LEU A 160 -15.72 12.02 6.09
N GLU A 161 -16.02 13.09 6.84
CA GLU A 161 -16.58 13.03 8.19
C GLU A 161 -17.96 12.36 8.21
N GLU A 162 -18.87 12.71 7.29
CA GLU A 162 -20.17 12.03 7.13
C GLU A 162 -20.00 10.54 6.83
N LEU A 163 -18.99 10.19 6.02
CA LEU A 163 -18.62 8.81 5.76
C LEU A 163 -17.89 8.16 6.93
N GLY A 164 -17.65 8.85 8.05
CA GLY A 164 -16.92 8.33 9.21
C GLY A 164 -15.49 7.90 8.87
N ILE A 165 -14.82 8.61 7.96
CA ILE A 165 -13.42 8.41 7.59
C ILE A 165 -12.62 9.59 8.15
N PRO A 166 -11.85 9.39 9.24
CA PRO A 166 -10.99 10.42 9.80
C PRO A 166 -9.98 10.96 8.77
N VAL A 167 -9.78 12.28 8.75
CA VAL A 167 -8.80 12.91 7.85
C VAL A 167 -7.48 13.13 8.59
N LEU A 168 -6.40 12.59 8.04
CA LEU A 168 -5.04 12.78 8.56
C LEU A 168 -4.55 14.21 8.27
N GLY A 169 -4.84 14.70 7.08
CA GLY A 169 -4.51 16.07 6.68
C GLY A 169 -4.79 16.29 5.20
N GLU A 170 -4.39 17.48 4.75
CA GLU A 170 -4.63 17.96 3.40
C GLU A 170 -3.31 18.46 2.79
N ILE A 171 -3.01 17.97 1.60
CA ILE A 171 -1.87 18.37 0.78
C ILE A 171 -2.41 19.37 -0.25
N PRO A 172 -1.98 20.65 -0.21
CA PRO A 172 -2.42 21.64 -1.18
C PRO A 172 -2.00 21.25 -2.59
N PHE A 173 -2.73 21.76 -3.58
CA PHE A 173 -2.27 21.67 -4.96
C PHE A 173 -0.96 22.48 -5.12
N ASP A 174 0.09 21.81 -5.57
CA ASP A 174 1.41 22.41 -5.77
C ASP A 174 1.98 22.04 -7.16
N GLN A 175 2.22 23.07 -7.98
CA GLN A 175 2.80 22.90 -9.31
C GLN A 175 4.25 22.41 -9.25
N GLN A 176 4.99 22.70 -8.17
CA GLN A 176 6.37 22.25 -8.02
C GLN A 176 6.44 20.73 -7.85
N LEU A 177 5.47 20.13 -7.16
CA LEU A 177 5.35 18.67 -7.07
C LEU A 177 5.08 18.02 -8.43
N MET A 178 4.24 18.65 -9.26
CA MET A 178 4.00 18.17 -10.61
C MET A 178 5.26 18.24 -11.48
N GLN A 179 6.01 19.33 -11.36
CA GLN A 179 7.26 19.49 -12.10
C GLN A 179 8.33 18.50 -11.64
N ALA A 180 8.43 18.25 -10.34
CA ALA A 180 9.34 17.26 -9.77
C ALA A 180 9.06 15.84 -10.30
N ASP A 181 7.78 15.45 -10.40
CA ASP A 181 7.38 14.16 -10.98
C ASP A 181 7.82 14.04 -12.45
N LEU A 182 7.63 15.09 -13.26
CA LEU A 182 8.10 15.14 -14.65
C LEU A 182 9.62 15.00 -14.76
N GLU A 183 10.35 15.55 -13.78
CA GLU A 183 11.82 15.47 -13.68
C GLU A 183 12.31 14.19 -12.99
N LYS A 184 11.41 13.31 -12.55
CA LYS A 184 11.71 12.10 -11.75
C LYS A 184 12.47 12.40 -10.46
N ARG A 185 12.24 13.57 -9.87
CA ARG A 185 12.80 13.98 -8.59
C ARG A 185 11.85 13.65 -7.46
N ALA A 186 12.40 13.21 -6.33
CA ALA A 186 11.59 12.86 -5.17
C ALA A 186 10.95 14.13 -4.56
N PRO A 187 9.66 14.09 -4.16
CA PRO A 187 8.97 15.22 -3.52
C PRO A 187 9.71 15.86 -2.34
N ILE A 188 10.44 15.06 -1.55
CA ILE A 188 11.18 15.55 -0.38
C ILE A 188 12.33 16.50 -0.74
N GLU A 189 12.84 16.45 -1.98
CA GLU A 189 13.95 17.30 -2.42
C GLU A 189 13.54 18.73 -2.78
N ILE A 190 12.27 18.98 -3.07
CA ILE A 190 11.80 20.30 -3.51
C ILE A 190 11.30 21.17 -2.35
N GLY A 191 10.87 20.57 -1.24
CA GLY A 191 10.31 21.30 -0.09
C GLY A 191 8.98 22.01 -0.40
N GLY A 192 8.63 23.01 0.42
CA GLY A 192 7.44 23.83 0.25
C GLY A 192 6.20 23.34 1.03
N ASP A 193 5.12 24.11 0.96
CA ASP A 193 3.91 23.91 1.77
C ASP A 193 3.31 22.50 1.63
N ALA A 194 3.37 21.91 0.44
CA ALA A 194 2.87 20.57 0.20
C ALA A 194 3.72 19.49 0.91
N VAL A 195 5.05 19.65 0.92
CA VAL A 195 5.97 18.77 1.65
C VAL A 195 5.79 18.95 3.16
N ASP A 196 5.62 20.19 3.63
CA ASP A 196 5.32 20.47 5.04
C ASP A 196 4.01 19.82 5.49
N SER A 197 2.98 19.84 4.64
CA SER A 197 1.73 19.09 4.87
C SER A 197 1.96 17.58 4.96
N ILE A 198 2.80 17.00 4.09
CA ILE A 198 3.15 15.57 4.13
C ILE A 198 3.86 15.22 5.44
N VAL A 199 4.77 16.07 5.92
CA VAL A 199 5.48 15.86 7.20
C VAL A 199 4.51 15.84 8.38
N LYS A 200 3.56 16.79 8.43
CA LYS A 200 2.51 16.84 9.47
C LYS A 200 1.60 15.61 9.41
N ILE A 201 1.22 15.17 8.21
CA ILE A 201 0.41 13.94 8.02
C ILE A 201 1.17 12.72 8.55
N LYS A 202 2.47 12.62 8.25
CA LYS A 202 3.33 11.53 8.75
C LYS A 202 3.39 11.52 10.28
N GLU A 203 3.57 12.68 10.92
CA GLU A 203 3.59 12.78 12.39
C GLU A 203 2.28 12.29 13.01
N LYS A 204 1.14 12.79 12.52
CA LYS A 204 -0.18 12.36 12.98
C LYS A 204 -0.43 10.86 12.73
N LEU A 205 0.04 10.33 11.60
CA LEU A 205 -0.07 8.91 11.28
C LEU A 205 0.71 8.05 12.29
N ILE A 206 1.92 8.47 12.66
CA ILE A 206 2.74 7.75 13.64
C ILE A 206 2.03 7.71 14.99
N GLU A 207 1.50 8.83 15.46
CA GLU A 207 0.73 8.91 16.72
C GLU A 207 -0.44 7.94 16.72
N ILE A 208 -1.27 7.95 15.66
CA ILE A 208 -2.43 7.05 15.53
C ILE A 208 -2.00 5.58 15.51
N VAL A 209 -0.94 5.22 14.77
CA VAL A 209 -0.46 3.83 14.71
C VAL A 209 0.06 3.37 16.07
N GLU A 210 0.73 4.23 16.82
CA GLU A 210 1.17 3.91 18.18
C GLU A 210 -0.02 3.68 19.14
N GLU A 211 -1.08 4.49 19.03
CA GLU A 211 -2.31 4.31 19.80
C GLU A 211 -2.99 2.98 19.47
N ILE A 212 -3.17 2.66 18.18
CA ILE A 212 -3.73 1.39 17.71
C ILE A 212 -2.96 0.21 18.30
N ARG A 213 -1.62 0.27 18.26
CA ARG A 213 -0.77 -0.82 18.80
C ARG A 213 -0.93 -0.98 20.31
N LYS A 214 -1.03 0.12 21.07
CA LYS A 214 -1.28 0.08 22.52
C LYS A 214 -2.63 -0.56 22.84
N GLU A 215 -3.68 -0.25 22.07
CA GLU A 215 -5.00 -0.86 22.23
C GLU A 215 -5.00 -2.37 21.90
N GLU A 216 -4.30 -2.78 20.85
CA GLU A 216 -4.15 -4.19 20.50
C GLU A 216 -3.35 -5.01 21.52
N GLU A 217 -2.37 -4.39 22.18
CA GLU A 217 -1.63 -5.02 23.27
C GLU A 217 -2.47 -5.13 24.55
N ALA A 218 -3.28 -4.11 24.86
CA ALA A 218 -4.17 -4.12 26.00
C ALA A 218 -5.29 -5.17 25.88
N SER A 219 -5.82 -5.38 24.68
CA SER A 219 -6.88 -6.36 24.40
C SER A 219 -6.41 -7.83 24.36
N LYS A 220 -5.09 -8.08 24.39
CA LYS A 220 -4.48 -9.42 24.46
C LYS A 220 -4.15 -9.87 25.89
N LYS A 221 -4.32 -8.98 26.88
CA LYS A 221 -4.16 -9.27 28.33
C LYS A 221 -5.50 -9.62 28.96
#